data_AF-A0A5C1QE48-F1
#
_entry.id   AF-A0A5C1QE48-F1
#
_cell.length_a   1.000
_cell.length_b   1.000
_cell.length_c   1.000
_cell.angle_alpha   90.00
_cell.angle_beta   90.00
_cell.angle_gamma   90.00
#
_symmetry.space_group_name_H-M   'P 1'
#
loop_
_entity.id
_entity.type
_entity.pdbx_description
1 polymer ?
#
loop_
_entity_poly.entity_id
_entity_poly.type
_entity_poly.pdbx_seq_one_letter_code
_entity_poly.pdbx_strand_id
1 'polypeptide(L)'
;MSLLFLSGYLYLSFKNKNSIESQIIVIDSNIESGKLDKAIKLLSKASKNVPDRYSSYRLLKRSINIAESTSNYKVFLDVAFNIVNTFPGNEDLQAYYVMSLLKVGEYDKAKEVALDQLTSSEFKPLLAQTILFSDNKSQTDKDIIHYMEGRLDPSFFEYLASLLNDTSLYINSALLWAKNGELEKAYSLVSNLNSKNIEELISLLAYDTGRRSEALLRLLELPKSDSIKYTNILLIADLLYLKDNYPRSRFYYEKALELDVIDAKPFINITSIYRKLDDIKQAITFVDRGVSLFNKKIREKISSIDELKESSKSLSDPNEIKLSKTLLLQNQDDLTKLEFEYKKLVLLSYHLYKEVNSTSAIKILEDYRELFPNDVKIQLLYLRENNRTIDPAIYQARLWSLLNSDKNSKEVSEFLVWYYLGINDFDNINLILERSENRYPNQSWTKYYRGILEGLHGNYKEGIKLLSSRDIDVDEWELLFNRGILEMGQKNYSNAMELFNKSIIAINQKAYLKNRDVYLSKIKTKIAIVLITLNEVDEAIRVLNSAIELDPNNYTSDLLKSINIDLKESK
;
A
#
# COMPACT_ATOMS: atom_id res chain seq x y z
N MET A 1 -20.89 97.31 -17.72
CA MET A 1 -20.83 96.15 -16.79
C MET A 1 -20.66 94.81 -17.55
N SER A 2 -20.07 94.81 -18.75
CA SER A 2 -20.04 93.64 -19.67
C SER A 2 -18.66 93.30 -20.24
N LEU A 3 -17.59 94.00 -19.82
CA LEU A 3 -16.21 93.73 -20.24
C LEU A 3 -15.33 93.09 -19.14
N LEU A 4 -15.78 93.11 -17.87
CA LEU A 4 -15.06 92.49 -16.75
C LEU A 4 -15.36 91.00 -16.55
N PHE A 5 -16.48 90.49 -17.11
CA PHE A 5 -16.81 89.06 -17.05
C PHE A 5 -16.09 88.25 -18.13
N LEU A 6 -15.81 88.84 -19.30
CA LEU A 6 -15.08 88.15 -20.37
C LEU A 6 -13.57 88.05 -20.07
N SER A 7 -13.00 89.06 -19.39
CA SER A 7 -11.59 89.02 -18.96
C SER A 7 -11.36 88.05 -17.81
N GLY A 8 -12.33 87.84 -16.91
CA GLY A 8 -12.24 86.83 -15.85
C GLY A 8 -12.27 85.38 -16.39
N TYR A 9 -13.08 85.12 -17.40
CA TYR A 9 -13.17 83.80 -18.05
C TYR A 9 -11.96 83.50 -18.95
N LEU A 10 -11.41 84.52 -19.63
CA LEU A 10 -10.16 84.39 -20.39
C LEU A 10 -8.90 84.37 -19.50
N TYR A 11 -8.91 85.01 -18.33
CA TYR A 11 -7.78 84.98 -17.39
C TYR A 11 -7.69 83.64 -16.61
N LEU A 12 -8.82 82.96 -16.37
CA LEU A 12 -8.84 81.57 -15.88
C LEU A 12 -8.53 80.55 -16.99
N SER A 13 -8.85 80.84 -18.26
CA SER A 13 -8.49 80.03 -19.43
C SER A 13 -6.99 80.09 -19.78
N PHE A 14 -6.30 81.18 -19.44
CA PHE A 14 -4.85 81.33 -19.68
C PHE A 14 -3.97 80.93 -18.48
N LYS A 15 -4.53 80.72 -17.29
CA LYS A 15 -3.75 80.22 -16.15
C LYS A 15 -3.61 78.70 -16.27
N ASN A 16 -2.49 78.33 -16.88
CA ASN A 16 -1.91 77.01 -16.99
C ASN A 16 -2.48 76.11 -18.12
N LYS A 17 -2.12 76.44 -19.38
CA LYS A 17 -2.09 75.50 -20.52
C LYS A 17 -1.28 74.21 -20.25
N ASN A 18 -0.59 74.15 -19.11
CA ASN A 18 0.14 72.99 -18.61
C ASN A 18 -0.57 72.28 -17.43
N SER A 19 -1.79 72.69 -17.05
CA SER A 19 -2.55 71.96 -16.02
C SER A 19 -2.91 70.56 -16.50
N ILE A 20 -2.93 69.59 -15.59
CA ILE A 20 -3.26 68.19 -15.92
C ILE A 20 -4.66 68.08 -16.56
N GLU A 21 -5.61 68.91 -16.15
CA GLU A 21 -6.95 68.98 -16.77
C GLU A 21 -6.91 69.37 -18.23
N SER A 22 -6.14 70.42 -18.57
CA SER A 22 -5.99 70.84 -19.96
C SER A 22 -5.32 69.77 -20.81
N GLN A 23 -4.37 69.01 -20.24
CA GLN A 23 -3.72 67.90 -20.93
C GLN A 23 -4.68 66.73 -21.16
N ILE A 24 -5.49 66.39 -20.16
CA ILE A 24 -6.50 65.33 -20.25
C ILE A 24 -7.54 65.65 -21.34
N ILE A 25 -8.04 66.89 -21.41
CA ILE A 25 -8.99 67.30 -22.46
C ILE A 25 -8.39 67.11 -23.86
N VAL A 26 -7.12 67.48 -24.05
CA VAL A 26 -6.43 67.31 -25.34
C VAL A 26 -6.18 65.83 -25.64
N ILE A 27 -5.83 65.01 -24.64
CA ILE A 27 -5.69 63.56 -24.79
C ILE A 27 -7.02 62.95 -25.25
N ASP A 28 -8.12 63.26 -24.58
CA ASP A 28 -9.46 62.73 -24.89
C ASP A 28 -9.88 63.11 -26.32
N SER A 29 -9.70 64.36 -26.73
CA SER A 29 -9.97 64.80 -28.11
C SER A 29 -9.15 64.05 -29.16
N ASN A 30 -7.89 63.69 -28.86
CA ASN A 30 -7.07 62.89 -29.78
C ASN A 30 -7.52 61.41 -29.79
N ILE A 31 -7.97 60.86 -28.66
CA ILE A 31 -8.56 59.51 -28.59
C ILE A 31 -9.84 59.46 -29.43
N GLU A 32 -10.77 60.41 -29.21
CA GLU A 32 -12.06 60.50 -29.92
C GLU A 32 -11.89 60.69 -31.43
N SER A 33 -10.86 61.42 -31.85
CA SER A 33 -10.55 61.63 -33.28
C SER A 33 -9.66 60.55 -33.91
N GLY A 34 -9.40 59.43 -33.19
CA GLY A 34 -8.61 58.29 -33.68
C GLY A 34 -7.10 58.58 -33.82
N LYS A 35 -6.61 59.72 -33.33
CA LYS A 35 -5.20 60.13 -33.40
C LYS A 35 -4.38 59.52 -32.25
N LEU A 36 -4.38 58.19 -32.16
CA LEU A 36 -3.85 57.44 -31.01
C LEU A 36 -2.35 57.71 -30.77
N ASP A 37 -1.51 57.82 -31.81
CA ASP A 37 -0.08 58.13 -31.63
C ASP A 37 0.17 59.47 -30.93
N LYS A 38 -0.67 60.47 -31.21
CA LYS A 38 -0.59 61.78 -30.55
C LYS A 38 -1.06 61.67 -29.11
N ALA A 39 -2.16 60.96 -28.86
CA ALA A 39 -2.66 60.70 -27.51
C ALA A 39 -1.63 59.97 -26.64
N ILE A 40 -0.96 58.94 -27.18
CA ILE A 40 0.10 58.17 -26.49
C ILE A 40 1.26 59.10 -26.08
N LYS A 41 1.77 59.94 -27.00
CA LYS A 41 2.85 60.90 -26.70
C LYS A 41 2.44 61.89 -25.61
N LEU A 42 1.20 62.36 -25.63
CA LEU A 42 0.67 63.28 -24.63
C LEU A 42 0.49 62.60 -23.27
N LEU A 43 -0.02 61.35 -23.23
CA LEU A 43 -0.16 60.55 -22.02
C LEU A 43 1.19 60.31 -21.34
N SER A 44 2.20 59.88 -22.10
CA SER A 44 3.56 59.65 -21.59
C SER A 44 4.20 60.92 -21.03
N LYS A 45 3.92 62.08 -21.64
CA LYS A 45 4.38 63.38 -21.13
C LYS A 45 3.65 63.79 -19.85
N ALA A 46 2.33 63.62 -19.81
CA ALA A 46 1.49 63.96 -18.67
C ALA A 46 1.80 63.10 -17.44
N SER A 47 2.09 61.81 -17.64
CA SER A 47 2.36 60.86 -16.55
C SER A 47 3.66 61.12 -15.78
N LYS A 48 4.59 61.91 -16.31
CA LYS A 48 5.85 62.25 -15.63
C LYS A 48 5.71 63.28 -14.51
N ASN A 49 4.61 64.05 -14.49
CA ASN A 49 4.42 65.15 -13.55
C ASN A 49 2.96 65.20 -13.09
N VAL A 50 2.43 64.07 -12.61
CA VAL A 50 1.04 63.99 -12.17
C VAL A 50 0.91 64.63 -10.79
N PRO A 51 -0.02 65.58 -10.60
CA PRO A 51 -0.08 66.36 -9.36
C PRO A 51 -0.66 65.60 -8.17
N ASP A 52 -1.48 64.57 -8.42
CA ASP A 52 -2.22 63.84 -7.38
C ASP A 52 -2.65 62.43 -7.83
N ARG A 53 -3.15 61.63 -6.89
CA ARG A 53 -3.59 60.25 -7.13
C ARG A 53 -4.82 60.16 -8.04
N TYR A 54 -5.77 61.09 -7.92
CA TYR A 54 -6.99 61.10 -8.73
C TYR A 54 -6.65 61.33 -10.22
N SER A 55 -5.76 62.27 -10.48
CA SER A 55 -5.19 62.53 -11.80
C SER A 55 -4.43 61.30 -12.34
N SER A 56 -3.73 60.56 -11.46
CA SER A 56 -3.02 59.33 -11.84
C SER A 56 -3.97 58.25 -12.36
N TYR A 57 -5.06 57.97 -11.64
CA TYR A 57 -6.09 57.02 -12.09
C TYR A 57 -6.73 57.42 -13.42
N ARG A 58 -6.96 58.73 -13.63
CA ARG A 58 -7.51 59.23 -14.89
C ARG A 58 -6.58 58.98 -16.07
N LEU A 59 -5.28 59.16 -15.90
CA LEU A 59 -4.29 58.87 -16.93
C LEU A 59 -4.14 57.36 -17.17
N LEU A 60 -4.09 56.56 -16.10
CA LEU A 60 -4.05 55.09 -16.18
C LEU A 60 -5.24 54.54 -16.96
N LYS A 61 -6.47 54.96 -16.62
CA LYS A 61 -7.69 54.54 -17.33
C LYS A 61 -7.61 54.79 -18.83
N ARG A 62 -7.10 55.95 -19.25
CA ARG A 62 -6.94 56.29 -20.67
C ARG A 62 -5.87 55.43 -21.33
N SER A 63 -4.75 55.20 -20.66
CA SER A 63 -3.69 54.35 -21.18
C SER A 63 -4.13 52.89 -21.36
N ILE A 64 -4.97 52.36 -20.46
CA ILE A 64 -5.59 51.04 -20.58
C ILE A 64 -6.53 50.99 -21.79
N ASN A 65 -7.43 51.97 -21.92
CA ASN A 65 -8.35 52.03 -23.07
C ASN A 65 -7.61 52.04 -24.42
N ILE A 66 -6.52 52.80 -24.52
CA ILE A 66 -5.69 52.82 -25.73
C ILE A 66 -4.99 51.47 -25.92
N ALA A 67 -4.41 50.90 -24.85
CA ALA A 67 -3.73 49.62 -24.93
C ALA A 67 -4.66 48.48 -25.38
N GLU A 68 -5.89 48.42 -24.87
CA GLU A 68 -6.89 47.42 -25.25
C GLU A 68 -7.35 47.58 -26.70
N SER A 69 -7.63 48.82 -27.13
CA SER A 69 -8.06 49.09 -28.51
C SER A 69 -6.97 48.84 -29.56
N THR A 70 -5.69 48.88 -29.17
CA THR A 70 -4.54 48.70 -30.07
C THR A 70 -3.81 47.38 -29.89
N SER A 71 -4.15 46.60 -28.87
CA SER A 71 -3.36 45.45 -28.39
C SER A 71 -1.89 45.78 -28.08
N ASN A 72 -1.55 47.06 -27.86
CA ASN A 72 -0.21 47.51 -27.54
C ASN A 72 -0.14 48.04 -26.10
N TYR A 73 0.28 47.18 -25.18
CA TYR A 73 0.33 47.50 -23.75
C TYR A 73 1.56 48.32 -23.31
N LYS A 74 2.48 48.65 -24.23
CA LYS A 74 3.67 49.46 -23.89
C LYS A 74 3.30 50.86 -23.39
N VAL A 75 2.26 51.49 -23.95
CA VAL A 75 1.77 52.79 -23.46
C VAL A 75 1.29 52.70 -22.00
N PHE A 76 0.60 51.62 -21.66
CA PHE A 76 0.11 51.41 -20.30
C PHE A 76 1.29 51.23 -19.34
N LEU A 77 2.29 50.44 -19.72
CA LEU A 77 3.52 50.25 -18.95
C LEU A 77 4.26 51.57 -18.71
N ASP A 78 4.50 52.36 -19.75
CA ASP A 78 5.23 53.63 -19.64
C ASP A 78 4.50 54.63 -18.73
N VAL A 79 3.17 54.69 -18.84
CA VAL A 79 2.33 55.57 -18.00
C VAL A 79 2.33 55.10 -16.56
N ALA A 80 2.16 53.80 -16.30
CA ALA A 80 2.16 53.24 -14.95
C ALA A 80 3.54 53.41 -14.28
N PHE A 81 4.63 53.15 -14.99
CA PHE A 81 5.99 53.32 -14.49
C PHE A 81 6.27 54.77 -14.03
N ASN A 82 5.91 55.77 -14.85
CA ASN A 82 6.11 57.17 -14.48
C ASN A 82 5.28 57.57 -13.25
N ILE A 83 4.07 57.03 -13.13
CA ILE A 83 3.16 57.31 -12.01
C ILE A 83 3.70 56.70 -10.71
N VAL A 84 4.14 55.43 -10.71
CA VAL A 84 4.68 54.79 -9.48
C VAL A 84 6.00 55.43 -9.02
N ASN A 85 6.80 55.97 -9.93
CA ASN A 85 7.98 56.77 -9.56
C ASN A 85 7.62 58.11 -8.89
N THR A 86 6.43 58.65 -9.18
CA THR A 86 5.93 59.89 -8.56
C THR A 86 5.29 59.62 -7.20
N PHE A 87 4.66 58.45 -7.05
CA PHE A 87 3.95 58.04 -5.83
C PHE A 87 4.47 56.68 -5.31
N PRO A 88 5.75 56.58 -4.89
CA PRO A 88 6.30 55.32 -4.39
C PRO A 88 5.54 54.87 -3.13
N GLY A 89 5.33 53.56 -3.00
CA GLY A 89 4.64 52.93 -1.86
C GLY A 89 3.11 53.01 -1.91
N ASN A 90 2.50 53.56 -2.97
CA ASN A 90 1.06 53.45 -3.17
C ASN A 90 0.71 52.11 -3.83
N GLU A 91 0.18 51.16 -3.06
CA GLU A 91 -0.07 49.80 -3.55
C GLU A 91 -1.08 49.74 -4.71
N ASP A 92 -2.13 50.56 -4.71
CA ASP A 92 -3.10 50.62 -5.82
C ASP A 92 -2.40 50.95 -7.15
N LEU A 93 -1.55 51.98 -7.16
CA LEU A 93 -0.80 52.40 -8.34
C LEU A 93 0.27 51.37 -8.72
N GLN A 94 0.89 50.71 -7.73
CA GLN A 94 1.80 49.59 -7.97
C GLN A 94 1.06 48.40 -8.60
N ALA A 95 -0.18 48.13 -8.22
CA ALA A 95 -0.98 47.07 -8.81
C ALA A 95 -1.23 47.33 -10.31
N TYR A 96 -1.49 48.59 -10.70
CA TYR A 96 -1.55 48.96 -12.13
C TYR A 96 -0.21 48.75 -12.84
N TYR A 97 0.91 49.05 -12.18
CA TYR A 97 2.23 48.82 -12.76
C TYR A 97 2.52 47.32 -12.94
N VAL A 98 2.24 46.49 -11.93
CA VAL A 98 2.32 45.03 -12.02
C VAL A 98 1.43 44.49 -13.13
N MET A 99 0.18 44.94 -13.21
CA MET A 99 -0.74 44.55 -14.29
C MET A 99 -0.18 44.93 -15.67
N SER A 100 0.43 46.10 -15.81
CA SER A 100 1.04 46.52 -17.06
C SER A 100 2.23 45.65 -17.47
N LEU A 101 3.06 45.23 -16.51
CA LEU A 101 4.17 44.29 -16.72
C LEU A 101 3.66 42.92 -17.18
N LEU A 102 2.61 42.39 -16.54
CA LEU A 102 1.99 41.12 -16.97
C LEU A 102 1.49 41.21 -18.41
N LYS A 103 0.86 42.32 -18.79
CA LYS A 103 0.29 42.50 -20.13
C LYS A 103 1.35 42.62 -21.24
N VAL A 104 2.53 43.16 -20.95
CA VAL A 104 3.64 43.23 -21.93
C VAL A 104 4.50 41.96 -21.96
N GLY A 105 4.26 40.99 -21.08
CA GLY A 105 5.03 39.74 -21.02
C GLY A 105 6.26 39.78 -20.10
N GLU A 106 6.41 40.83 -19.28
CA GLU A 106 7.54 41.02 -18.36
C GLU A 106 7.27 40.30 -17.02
N TYR A 107 7.03 38.99 -17.08
CA TYR A 107 6.45 38.22 -15.96
C TYR A 107 7.35 38.16 -14.71
N ASP A 108 8.66 38.00 -14.89
CA ASP A 108 9.59 37.91 -13.74
C ASP A 108 9.67 39.23 -13.00
N LYS A 109 9.72 40.34 -13.74
CA LYS A 109 9.68 41.68 -13.17
C LYS A 109 8.34 41.98 -12.50
N ALA A 110 7.23 41.52 -13.09
CA ALA A 110 5.92 41.64 -12.47
C ALA A 110 5.86 40.93 -11.11
N LYS A 111 6.40 39.70 -11.03
CA LYS A 111 6.49 38.92 -9.78
C LYS A 111 7.39 39.60 -8.76
N GLU A 112 8.56 40.08 -9.16
CA GLU A 112 9.49 40.79 -8.27
C GLU A 112 8.83 42.03 -7.66
N VAL A 113 8.24 42.89 -8.49
CA VAL A 113 7.55 44.11 -8.03
C VAL A 113 6.35 43.76 -7.16
N ALA A 114 5.56 42.75 -7.51
CA ALA A 114 4.39 42.35 -6.73
C ALA A 114 4.78 41.84 -5.33
N LEU A 115 5.83 41.01 -5.22
CA LEU A 115 6.31 40.50 -3.94
C LEU A 115 6.83 41.60 -3.03
N ASP A 116 7.46 42.62 -3.60
CA ASP A 116 8.06 43.73 -2.84
C ASP A 116 7.05 44.82 -2.47
N GLN A 117 6.07 45.10 -3.34
CA GLN A 117 5.24 46.30 -3.25
C GLN A 117 3.75 46.05 -2.96
N LEU A 118 3.24 44.81 -3.09
CA LEU A 118 1.82 44.50 -2.89
C LEU A 118 1.61 43.66 -1.62
N THR A 119 1.54 44.33 -0.46
CA THR A 119 1.43 43.64 0.83
C THR A 119 -0.02 43.45 1.29
N SER A 120 -0.95 44.27 0.79
CA SER A 120 -2.36 44.23 1.18
C SER A 120 -3.07 42.96 0.67
N SER A 121 -3.99 42.45 1.47
CA SER A 121 -4.73 41.21 1.17
C SER A 121 -5.54 41.28 -0.12
N GLU A 122 -6.01 42.46 -0.51
CA GLU A 122 -6.79 42.67 -1.74
C GLU A 122 -6.00 42.43 -3.03
N PHE A 123 -4.66 42.52 -2.98
CA PHE A 123 -3.79 42.28 -4.14
C PHE A 123 -3.26 40.85 -4.23
N LYS A 124 -3.59 39.97 -3.27
CA LYS A 124 -3.16 38.56 -3.31
C LYS A 124 -3.55 37.82 -4.60
N PRO A 125 -4.74 38.03 -5.21
CA PRO A 125 -5.05 37.42 -6.50
C PRO A 125 -4.13 37.88 -7.64
N LEU A 126 -3.75 39.16 -7.65
CA LEU A 126 -2.79 39.69 -8.61
C LEU A 126 -1.40 39.11 -8.38
N LEU A 127 -0.95 39.02 -7.13
CA LEU A 127 0.30 38.37 -6.78
C LEU A 127 0.31 36.89 -7.22
N ALA A 128 -0.76 36.13 -6.95
CA ALA A 128 -0.93 34.76 -7.42
C ALA A 128 -0.81 34.64 -8.95
N GLN A 129 -1.44 35.57 -9.68
CA GLN A 129 -1.33 35.63 -11.14
C GLN A 129 0.11 35.87 -11.61
N THR A 130 0.86 36.76 -10.96
CA THR A 130 2.28 37.01 -11.32
C THR A 130 3.14 35.76 -11.12
N ILE A 131 2.89 34.99 -10.07
CA ILE A 131 3.61 33.74 -9.79
C ILE A 131 3.33 32.71 -10.88
N LEU A 132 2.05 32.52 -11.23
CA LEU A 132 1.64 31.58 -12.28
C LEU A 132 2.24 31.93 -13.64
N PHE A 133 2.22 33.22 -14.03
CA PHE A 133 2.77 33.66 -15.31
C PHE A 133 4.31 33.67 -15.34
N SER A 134 4.98 34.02 -14.24
CA SER A 134 6.45 34.00 -14.17
C SER A 134 6.99 32.58 -14.31
N ASP A 135 6.35 31.60 -13.65
CA ASP A 135 6.81 30.21 -13.69
C ASP A 135 6.41 29.49 -15.00
N ASN A 136 5.25 29.80 -15.60
CA ASN A 136 4.76 29.16 -16.84
C ASN A 136 5.15 29.89 -18.14
N LYS A 137 5.49 31.18 -18.07
CA LYS A 137 5.77 32.05 -19.23
C LYS A 137 4.61 32.15 -20.26
N SER A 138 3.38 31.82 -19.89
CA SER A 138 2.19 31.93 -20.75
C SER A 138 1.06 32.71 -20.09
N GLN A 139 0.28 33.41 -20.91
CA GLN A 139 -0.94 34.15 -20.52
C GLN A 139 -2.24 33.36 -20.74
N THR A 140 -2.19 32.18 -21.36
CA THR A 140 -3.43 31.44 -21.68
C THR A 140 -3.86 30.55 -20.52
N ASP A 141 -5.16 30.56 -20.20
CA ASP A 141 -5.72 29.72 -19.14
C ASP A 141 -5.42 28.23 -19.36
N LYS A 142 -5.42 27.77 -20.62
CA LYS A 142 -5.11 26.38 -20.97
C LYS A 142 -3.69 25.99 -20.58
N ASP A 143 -2.72 26.85 -20.87
CA ASP A 143 -1.32 26.57 -20.53
C ASP A 143 -1.11 26.58 -19.02
N ILE A 144 -1.81 27.46 -18.27
CA ILE A 144 -1.73 27.50 -16.81
C ILE A 144 -2.32 26.22 -16.21
N ILE A 145 -3.49 25.80 -16.67
CA ILE A 145 -4.13 24.57 -16.18
C ILE A 145 -3.20 23.39 -16.43
N HIS A 146 -2.67 23.25 -17.65
CA HIS A 146 -1.73 22.18 -17.98
C HIS A 146 -0.45 22.23 -17.12
N TYR A 147 0.08 23.43 -16.90
CA TYR A 147 1.21 23.65 -16.02
C TYR A 147 0.95 23.20 -14.58
N MET A 148 -0.24 23.54 -14.04
CA MET A 148 -0.64 23.15 -12.70
C MET A 148 -0.86 21.63 -12.59
N GLU A 149 -1.51 21.00 -13.57
CA GLU A 149 -1.74 19.55 -13.60
C GLU A 149 -0.43 18.74 -13.61
N GLY A 150 0.61 19.26 -14.27
CA GLY A 150 1.93 18.62 -14.32
C GLY A 150 2.82 18.88 -13.11
N ARG A 151 2.45 19.80 -12.22
CA ARG A 151 3.32 20.23 -11.11
C ARG A 151 3.17 19.32 -9.89
N LEU A 152 4.29 18.87 -9.33
CA LEU A 152 4.36 17.96 -8.17
C LEU A 152 5.01 18.61 -6.94
N ASP A 153 5.03 19.94 -6.89
CA ASP A 153 5.66 20.73 -5.83
C ASP A 153 4.61 21.12 -4.76
N PRO A 154 4.59 20.48 -3.58
CA PRO A 154 3.57 20.74 -2.56
C PRO A 154 3.67 22.14 -1.96
N SER A 155 4.88 22.72 -1.83
CA SER A 155 5.10 24.07 -1.30
C SER A 155 4.51 25.13 -2.23
N PHE A 156 4.58 24.92 -3.54
CA PHE A 156 3.96 25.80 -4.51
C PHE A 156 2.44 25.88 -4.33
N PHE A 157 1.76 24.73 -4.23
CA PHE A 157 0.32 24.70 -4.01
C PHE A 157 -0.07 25.29 -2.64
N GLU A 158 0.72 25.03 -1.60
CA GLU A 158 0.51 25.60 -0.26
C GLU A 158 0.54 27.13 -0.30
N TYR A 159 1.57 27.68 -0.94
CA TYR A 159 1.74 29.12 -1.09
C TYR A 159 0.61 29.73 -1.91
N LEU A 160 0.28 29.14 -3.06
CA LEU A 160 -0.82 29.61 -3.91
C LEU A 160 -2.18 29.55 -3.20
N ALA A 161 -2.43 28.49 -2.42
CA ALA A 161 -3.62 28.36 -1.59
C ALA A 161 -3.73 29.49 -0.56
N SER A 162 -2.62 29.90 0.07
CA SER A 162 -2.58 30.98 1.05
C SER A 162 -2.86 32.37 0.46
N LEU A 163 -2.52 32.54 -0.83
CA LEU A 163 -2.80 33.78 -1.58
C LEU A 163 -4.27 33.83 -1.99
N LEU A 164 -4.80 32.74 -2.52
CA LEU A 164 -6.15 32.70 -3.07
C LEU A 164 -7.24 32.35 -2.05
N ASN A 165 -6.84 31.90 -0.85
CA ASN A 165 -7.71 31.32 0.16
C ASN A 165 -8.58 30.18 -0.43
N ASP A 166 -7.96 29.33 -1.25
CA ASP A 166 -8.64 28.26 -2.00
C ASP A 166 -8.42 26.90 -1.35
N THR A 167 -9.51 26.27 -0.92
CA THR A 167 -9.50 24.95 -0.26
C THR A 167 -8.98 23.84 -1.18
N SER A 168 -9.28 23.89 -2.49
CA SER A 168 -8.85 22.86 -3.44
C SER A 168 -7.33 22.84 -3.59
N LEU A 169 -6.68 24.01 -3.56
CA LEU A 169 -5.23 24.12 -3.58
C LEU A 169 -4.57 23.59 -2.30
N TYR A 170 -5.18 23.82 -1.13
CA TYR A 170 -4.73 23.19 0.11
C TYR A 170 -4.82 21.66 0.06
N ILE A 171 -5.90 21.11 -0.53
CA ILE A 171 -6.04 19.66 -0.73
C ILE A 171 -4.93 19.13 -1.64
N ASN A 172 -4.68 19.78 -2.78
CA ASN A 172 -3.61 19.37 -3.70
C ASN A 172 -2.24 19.36 -3.01
N SER A 173 -1.94 20.41 -2.23
CA SER A 173 -0.72 20.47 -1.44
C SER A 173 -0.63 19.35 -0.41
N ALA A 174 -1.70 19.10 0.35
CA ALA A 174 -1.73 18.05 1.36
C ALA A 174 -1.53 16.65 0.77
N LEU A 175 -2.17 16.34 -0.37
CA LEU A 175 -1.98 15.07 -1.07
C LEU A 175 -0.55 14.88 -1.56
N LEU A 176 0.10 15.94 -2.06
CA LEU A 176 1.50 15.90 -2.47
C LEU A 176 2.45 15.76 -1.27
N TRP A 177 2.19 16.45 -0.16
CA TRP A 177 2.94 16.24 1.09
C TRP A 177 2.82 14.80 1.58
N ALA A 178 1.61 14.24 1.59
CA ALA A 178 1.37 12.85 1.99
C ALA A 178 2.11 11.86 1.06
N LYS A 179 2.08 12.10 -0.26
CA LYS A 179 2.82 11.30 -1.25
C LYS A 179 4.33 11.33 -1.01
N ASN A 180 4.87 12.44 -0.51
CA ASN A 180 6.28 12.60 -0.17
C ASN A 180 6.65 12.03 1.22
N GLY A 181 5.69 11.43 1.94
CA GLY A 181 5.89 10.85 3.28
C GLY A 181 5.70 11.85 4.43
N GLU A 182 5.40 13.11 4.15
CA GLU A 182 5.22 14.18 5.14
C GLU A 182 3.77 14.24 5.66
N LEU A 183 3.31 13.13 6.25
CA LEU A 183 1.91 12.92 6.65
C LEU A 183 1.42 13.91 7.71
N GLU A 184 2.26 14.27 8.68
CA GLU A 184 1.95 15.25 9.72
C GLU A 184 1.68 16.63 9.12
N LYS A 185 2.52 17.03 8.17
CA LYS A 185 2.36 18.30 7.46
C LYS A 185 1.07 18.30 6.64
N ALA A 186 0.83 17.23 5.88
CA ALA A 186 -0.40 17.04 5.10
C ALA A 186 -1.64 17.18 5.99
N TYR A 187 -1.68 16.46 7.11
CA TYR A 187 -2.79 16.51 8.07
C TYR A 187 -3.00 17.93 8.62
N SER A 188 -1.93 18.58 9.10
CA SER A 188 -2.01 19.93 9.69
C SER A 188 -2.56 20.99 8.73
N LEU A 189 -2.32 20.81 7.43
CA LEU A 189 -2.74 21.74 6.39
C LEU A 189 -4.25 21.73 6.18
N VAL A 190 -4.88 20.56 6.33
CA VAL A 190 -6.30 20.37 6.05
C VAL A 190 -7.17 20.22 7.29
N SER A 191 -6.61 19.91 8.46
CA SER A 191 -7.38 19.61 9.68
C SER A 191 -8.28 20.75 10.16
N ASN A 192 -7.93 21.99 9.83
CA ASN A 192 -8.66 23.21 10.22
C ASN A 192 -9.57 23.75 9.11
N LEU A 193 -9.59 23.12 7.93
CA LEU A 193 -10.41 23.57 6.82
C LEU A 193 -11.87 23.17 7.08
N ASN A 194 -12.76 24.15 7.14
CA ASN A 194 -14.18 23.93 7.38
C ASN A 194 -14.91 23.55 6.09
N SER A 195 -14.69 22.32 5.62
CA SER A 195 -15.34 21.78 4.42
C SER A 195 -15.80 20.35 4.64
N LYS A 196 -17.12 20.12 4.55
CA LYS A 196 -17.70 18.79 4.68
C LYS A 196 -17.20 17.81 3.62
N ASN A 197 -16.75 18.31 2.48
CA ASN A 197 -16.35 17.50 1.32
C ASN A 197 -14.95 16.89 1.48
N ILE A 198 -14.20 17.22 2.54
CA ILE A 198 -12.84 16.71 2.79
C ILE A 198 -12.72 15.89 4.07
N GLU A 199 -13.83 15.67 4.80
CA GLU A 199 -13.79 14.92 6.06
C GLU A 199 -13.25 13.49 5.87
N GLU A 200 -13.54 12.87 4.72
CA GLU A 200 -12.96 11.56 4.38
C GLU A 200 -11.44 11.63 4.26
N LEU A 201 -10.90 12.64 3.56
CA LEU A 201 -9.45 12.86 3.45
C LEU A 201 -8.81 13.10 4.82
N ILE A 202 -9.40 13.98 5.64
CA ILE A 202 -8.89 14.28 6.98
C ILE A 202 -8.89 13.01 7.84
N SER A 203 -9.95 12.18 7.72
CA SER A 203 -10.04 10.90 8.43
C SER A 203 -8.92 9.94 8.05
N LEU A 204 -8.61 9.82 6.75
CA LEU A 204 -7.54 8.97 6.24
C LEU A 204 -6.15 9.48 6.69
N LEU A 205 -5.90 10.79 6.61
CA LEU A 205 -4.66 11.38 7.10
C LEU A 205 -4.50 11.23 8.62
N ALA A 206 -5.60 11.37 9.37
CA ALA A 206 -5.60 11.09 10.81
C ALA A 206 -5.25 9.62 11.09
N TYR A 207 -5.75 8.68 10.29
CA TYR A 207 -5.39 7.27 10.40
C TYR A 207 -3.90 7.04 10.12
N ASP A 208 -3.40 7.54 9.00
CA ASP A 208 -2.02 7.34 8.54
C ASP A 208 -0.98 7.98 9.48
N THR A 209 -1.38 9.04 10.19
CA THR A 209 -0.56 9.67 11.23
C THR A 209 -0.71 9.03 12.62
N GLY A 210 -1.47 7.93 12.75
CA GLY A 210 -1.64 7.21 14.01
C GLY A 210 -2.68 7.81 14.96
N ARG A 211 -3.41 8.87 14.59
CA ARG A 211 -4.51 9.49 15.34
C ARG A 211 -5.81 8.67 15.25
N ARG A 212 -5.72 7.38 15.60
CA ARG A 212 -6.79 6.37 15.44
C ARG A 212 -8.14 6.78 16.04
N SER A 213 -8.14 7.40 17.22
CA SER A 213 -9.39 7.86 17.87
C SER A 213 -10.08 8.95 17.08
N GLU A 214 -9.32 9.90 16.55
CA GLU A 214 -9.85 11.00 15.75
C GLU A 214 -10.34 10.50 14.40
N ALA A 215 -9.55 9.65 13.72
CA ALA A 215 -9.95 9.01 12.48
C ALA A 215 -11.29 8.28 12.64
N LEU A 216 -11.45 7.50 13.72
CA LEU A 216 -12.71 6.80 13.99
C LEU A 216 -13.89 7.76 14.20
N LEU A 217 -13.71 8.84 14.97
CA LEU A 217 -14.77 9.82 15.19
C LEU A 217 -15.23 10.48 13.89
N ARG A 218 -14.27 10.97 13.08
CA ARG A 218 -14.58 11.61 11.80
C ARG A 218 -15.24 10.65 10.81
N LEU A 219 -14.79 9.40 10.72
CA LEU A 219 -15.41 8.38 9.87
C LEU A 219 -16.87 8.10 10.26
N LEU A 220 -17.17 8.08 11.57
CA LEU A 220 -18.53 7.87 12.07
C LEU A 220 -19.46 9.07 11.82
N GLU A 221 -18.89 10.26 11.64
CA GLU A 221 -19.61 11.51 11.38
C GLU A 221 -19.77 11.82 9.88
N LEU A 222 -19.18 11.00 8.99
CA LEU A 222 -19.32 11.16 7.55
C LEU A 222 -20.80 11.14 7.11
N PRO A 223 -21.17 11.93 6.08
CA PRO A 223 -22.49 11.84 5.45
C PRO A 223 -22.84 10.39 5.07
N LYS A 224 -24.13 10.04 5.06
CA LYS A 224 -24.59 8.68 4.75
C LYS A 224 -24.04 8.13 3.43
N SER A 225 -23.92 8.98 2.41
CA SER A 225 -23.35 8.61 1.10
C SER A 225 -21.90 8.10 1.19
N ASP A 226 -21.10 8.67 2.09
CA ASP A 226 -19.68 8.35 2.21
C ASP A 226 -19.41 7.29 3.30
N SER A 227 -20.23 7.25 4.34
CA SER A 227 -20.15 6.21 5.38
C SER A 227 -20.62 4.83 4.91
N ILE A 228 -21.34 4.73 3.79
CA ILE A 228 -21.73 3.44 3.16
C ILE A 228 -20.62 2.92 2.21
N LYS A 229 -19.57 3.70 1.93
CA LYS A 229 -18.43 3.19 1.15
C LYS A 229 -17.80 2.00 1.86
N TYR A 230 -17.62 0.91 1.11
CA TYR A 230 -17.08 -0.36 1.63
C TYR A 230 -15.76 -0.16 2.40
N THR A 231 -14.85 0.64 1.84
CA THR A 231 -13.54 0.95 2.44
C THR A 231 -13.66 1.66 3.79
N ASN A 232 -14.59 2.59 3.93
CA ASN A 232 -14.80 3.35 5.17
C ASN A 232 -15.42 2.46 6.25
N ILE A 233 -16.38 1.61 5.88
CA ILE A 233 -16.97 0.63 6.80
C ILE A 233 -15.90 -0.32 7.35
N LEU A 234 -15.04 -0.86 6.48
CA LEU A 234 -13.93 -1.72 6.92
C LEU A 234 -12.98 -0.98 7.86
N LEU A 235 -12.57 0.24 7.51
CA LEU A 235 -11.66 1.02 8.35
C LEU A 235 -12.25 1.33 9.73
N ILE A 236 -13.55 1.66 9.79
CA ILE A 236 -14.28 1.80 11.07
C ILE A 236 -14.23 0.49 11.87
N ALA A 237 -14.52 -0.65 11.23
CA ALA A 237 -14.52 -1.95 11.88
C ALA A 237 -13.13 -2.33 12.41
N ASP A 238 -12.07 -2.09 11.64
CA ASP A 238 -10.67 -2.33 12.01
C ASP A 238 -10.24 -1.44 13.18
N LEU A 239 -10.58 -0.14 13.14
CA LEU A 239 -10.30 0.79 14.24
C LEU A 239 -11.00 0.41 15.54
N LEU A 240 -12.24 -0.09 15.46
CA LEU A 240 -12.97 -0.62 16.61
C LEU A 240 -12.35 -1.92 17.12
N TYR A 241 -11.88 -2.79 16.23
CA TYR A 241 -11.17 -4.01 16.58
C TYR A 241 -9.88 -3.71 17.35
N LEU A 242 -9.08 -2.75 16.86
CA LEU A 242 -7.83 -2.31 17.50
C LEU A 242 -8.05 -1.64 18.86
N LYS A 243 -9.27 -1.19 19.14
CA LYS A 243 -9.70 -0.65 20.44
C LYS A 243 -10.39 -1.68 21.33
N ASP A 244 -10.33 -2.97 20.97
CA ASP A 244 -10.99 -4.08 21.66
C ASP A 244 -12.53 -3.92 21.76
N ASN A 245 -13.15 -3.05 20.94
CA ASN A 245 -14.60 -2.91 20.87
C ASN A 245 -15.18 -3.93 19.89
N TYR A 246 -15.03 -5.21 20.25
CA TYR A 246 -15.42 -6.35 19.42
C TYR A 246 -16.90 -6.35 19.02
N PRO A 247 -17.88 -5.99 19.88
CA PRO A 247 -19.28 -5.94 19.47
C PRO A 247 -19.56 -4.93 18.36
N ARG A 248 -19.02 -3.71 18.46
CA ARG A 248 -19.20 -2.70 17.40
C ARG A 248 -18.37 -3.01 16.17
N SER A 249 -17.17 -3.54 16.33
CA SER A 249 -16.34 -3.98 15.20
C SER A 249 -17.06 -5.03 14.36
N ARG A 250 -17.61 -6.07 15.00
CA ARG A 250 -18.45 -7.09 14.34
C ARG A 250 -19.63 -6.48 13.61
N PHE A 251 -20.36 -5.57 14.24
CA PHE A 251 -21.50 -4.89 13.60
C PHE A 251 -21.12 -4.19 12.29
N TYR A 252 -19.95 -3.51 12.24
CA TYR A 252 -19.51 -2.87 10.99
C TYR A 252 -19.00 -3.86 9.95
N TYR A 253 -18.32 -4.95 10.35
CA TYR A 253 -18.00 -6.02 9.40
C TYR A 253 -19.27 -6.69 8.84
N GLU A 254 -20.32 -6.87 9.65
CA GLU A 254 -21.60 -7.40 9.19
C GLU A 254 -22.26 -6.44 8.19
N LYS A 255 -22.21 -5.13 8.42
CA LYS A 255 -22.62 -4.13 7.42
C LYS A 255 -21.82 -4.23 6.13
N ALA A 256 -20.51 -4.49 6.21
CA ALA A 256 -19.69 -4.66 5.01
C ALA A 256 -20.15 -5.87 4.17
N LEU A 257 -20.71 -6.92 4.81
CA LEU A 257 -21.27 -8.09 4.13
C LEU A 257 -22.63 -7.83 3.46
N GLU A 258 -23.33 -6.76 3.85
CA GLU A 258 -24.55 -6.31 3.16
C GLU A 258 -24.24 -5.64 1.82
N LEU A 259 -23.00 -5.19 1.62
CA LEU A 259 -22.51 -4.69 0.35
C LEU A 259 -22.10 -5.88 -0.52
N ASP A 260 -22.63 -5.97 -1.74
CA ASP A 260 -22.31 -7.06 -2.69
C ASP A 260 -20.89 -6.92 -3.25
N VAL A 261 -19.90 -7.11 -2.37
CA VAL A 261 -18.47 -7.02 -2.65
C VAL A 261 -17.86 -8.41 -2.47
N ILE A 262 -17.02 -8.81 -3.42
CA ILE A 262 -16.27 -10.07 -3.36
C ILE A 262 -15.03 -9.86 -2.48
N ASP A 263 -15.18 -10.02 -1.16
CA ASP A 263 -14.08 -9.93 -0.21
C ASP A 263 -14.34 -10.86 1.00
N ALA A 264 -13.39 -11.75 1.30
CA ALA A 264 -13.49 -12.65 2.44
C ALA A 264 -13.13 -11.99 3.79
N LYS A 265 -12.52 -10.80 3.79
CA LYS A 265 -12.02 -10.13 5.01
C LYS A 265 -13.08 -9.98 6.09
N PRO A 266 -14.33 -9.54 5.85
CA PRO A 266 -15.29 -9.41 6.94
C PRO A 266 -15.57 -10.75 7.63
N PHE A 267 -15.67 -11.85 6.86
CA PHE A 267 -15.80 -13.20 7.43
C PHE A 267 -14.59 -13.57 8.28
N ILE A 268 -13.38 -13.39 7.74
CA ILE A 268 -12.13 -13.70 8.43
C ILE A 268 -12.01 -12.89 9.73
N ASN A 269 -12.32 -11.59 9.69
CA ASN A 269 -12.17 -10.70 10.83
C ASN A 269 -13.22 -11.00 11.91
N ILE A 270 -14.48 -11.26 11.55
CA ILE A 270 -15.50 -11.69 12.52
C ILE A 270 -15.13 -13.05 13.15
N THR A 271 -14.66 -14.00 12.35
CA THR A 271 -14.14 -15.27 12.86
C THR A 271 -12.97 -15.07 13.82
N SER A 272 -12.04 -14.15 13.51
CA SER A 272 -10.95 -13.78 14.42
C SER A 272 -11.45 -13.17 15.73
N ILE A 273 -12.49 -12.32 15.69
CA ILE A 273 -13.14 -11.79 16.89
C ILE A 273 -13.66 -12.91 17.78
N TYR A 274 -14.40 -13.88 17.21
CA TYR A 274 -14.93 -15.00 17.99
C TYR A 274 -13.82 -15.87 18.59
N ARG A 275 -12.73 -16.13 17.85
CA ARG A 275 -11.56 -16.84 18.39
C ARG A 275 -10.92 -16.09 19.56
N LYS A 276 -10.80 -14.76 19.48
CA LYS A 276 -10.28 -13.94 20.58
C LYS A 276 -11.17 -13.96 21.83
N LEU A 277 -12.48 -14.14 21.64
CA LEU A 277 -13.46 -14.31 22.70
C LEU A 277 -13.58 -15.76 23.19
N ASP A 278 -12.70 -16.66 22.71
CA ASP A 278 -12.70 -18.11 23.00
C ASP A 278 -14.01 -18.83 22.61
N ASP A 279 -14.78 -18.25 21.69
CA ASP A 279 -16.00 -18.84 21.16
C ASP A 279 -15.73 -19.52 19.81
N ILE A 280 -15.00 -20.64 19.86
CA ILE A 280 -14.60 -21.40 18.67
C ILE A 280 -15.82 -21.91 17.89
N LYS A 281 -16.93 -22.21 18.58
CA LYS A 281 -18.17 -22.66 17.93
C LYS A 281 -18.75 -21.58 17.02
N GLN A 282 -18.81 -20.33 17.48
CA GLN A 282 -19.27 -19.22 16.65
C GLN A 282 -18.25 -18.86 15.58
N ALA A 283 -16.94 -18.97 15.86
CA ALA A 283 -15.90 -18.79 14.84
C ALA A 283 -16.09 -19.75 13.65
N ILE A 284 -16.32 -21.05 13.93
CA ILE A 284 -16.62 -22.08 12.92
C ILE A 284 -17.92 -21.76 12.16
N THR A 285 -18.99 -21.46 12.90
CA THR A 285 -20.30 -21.16 12.30
C THR A 285 -20.21 -19.99 11.32
N PHE A 286 -19.46 -18.94 11.66
CA PHE A 286 -19.33 -17.76 10.83
C PHE A 286 -18.44 -17.99 9.60
N VAL A 287 -17.31 -18.68 9.74
CA VAL A 287 -16.46 -18.98 8.57
C VAL A 287 -17.18 -19.91 7.59
N ASP A 288 -17.97 -20.86 8.08
CA ASP A 288 -18.74 -21.79 7.25
C ASP A 288 -19.85 -21.09 6.46
N ARG A 289 -20.45 -20.04 7.03
CA ARG A 289 -21.35 -19.15 6.28
C ARG A 289 -20.64 -18.51 5.09
N GLY A 290 -19.40 -18.05 5.30
CA GLY A 290 -18.55 -17.52 4.23
C GLY A 290 -18.20 -18.57 3.18
N VAL A 291 -17.73 -19.75 3.60
CA VAL A 291 -17.42 -20.89 2.72
C VAL A 291 -18.63 -21.25 1.86
N SER A 292 -19.82 -21.38 2.45
CA SER A 292 -21.06 -21.71 1.74
C SER A 292 -21.44 -20.64 0.70
N LEU A 293 -21.38 -19.35 1.08
CA LEU A 293 -21.69 -18.24 0.18
C LEU A 293 -20.74 -18.20 -1.02
N PHE A 294 -19.43 -18.32 -0.78
CA PHE A 294 -18.43 -18.30 -1.85
C PHE A 294 -18.50 -19.53 -2.74
N ASN A 295 -18.74 -20.72 -2.18
CA ASN A 295 -18.95 -21.95 -2.97
C ASN A 295 -20.13 -21.77 -3.95
N LYS A 296 -21.25 -21.21 -3.46
CA LYS A 296 -22.41 -20.89 -4.30
C LYS A 296 -22.05 -19.90 -5.43
N LYS A 297 -21.44 -18.76 -5.09
CA LYS A 297 -21.03 -17.73 -6.09
C LYS A 297 -20.07 -18.31 -7.14
N ILE A 298 -19.15 -19.19 -6.74
CA ILE A 298 -18.22 -19.87 -7.66
C ILE A 298 -18.97 -20.79 -8.61
N ARG A 299 -19.88 -21.63 -8.10
CA ARG A 299 -20.67 -22.55 -8.96
C ARG A 299 -21.53 -21.79 -9.97
N GLU A 300 -22.17 -20.71 -9.54
CA GLU A 300 -22.93 -19.81 -10.43
C GLU A 300 -22.03 -19.22 -11.53
N LYS A 301 -20.82 -18.78 -11.15
CA LYS A 301 -19.85 -18.22 -12.11
C LYS A 301 -19.33 -19.26 -13.10
N ILE A 302 -19.03 -20.48 -12.65
CA ILE A 302 -18.62 -21.59 -13.51
C ILE A 302 -19.73 -21.92 -14.53
N SER A 303 -20.99 -22.02 -14.08
CA SER A 303 -22.15 -22.24 -14.96
C SER A 303 -22.25 -21.15 -16.04
N SER A 304 -22.15 -19.87 -15.64
CA SER A 304 -22.20 -18.74 -16.56
C SER A 304 -21.06 -18.79 -17.61
N ILE A 305 -19.85 -19.19 -17.21
CA ILE A 305 -18.72 -19.36 -18.13
C ILE A 305 -19.00 -20.46 -19.14
N ASP A 306 -19.55 -21.59 -18.71
CA ASP A 306 -19.79 -22.73 -19.59
C ASP A 306 -20.94 -22.45 -20.57
N GLU A 307 -22.01 -21.77 -20.14
CA GLU A 307 -23.08 -21.25 -21.00
C GLU A 307 -22.54 -20.26 -22.06
N LEU A 308 -21.63 -19.36 -21.66
CA LEU A 308 -20.99 -18.42 -22.58
C LEU A 308 -20.09 -19.12 -23.60
N LYS A 309 -19.33 -20.14 -23.18
CA LYS A 309 -18.54 -20.96 -24.11
C LYS A 309 -19.43 -21.70 -25.10
N GLU A 310 -20.55 -22.25 -24.64
CA GLU A 310 -21.45 -23.01 -25.50
C GLU A 310 -22.17 -22.12 -26.51
N SER A 311 -22.73 -21.00 -26.05
CA SER A 311 -23.35 -19.99 -26.92
C SER A 311 -22.36 -19.37 -27.90
N SER A 312 -21.10 -19.17 -27.52
CA SER A 312 -20.08 -18.61 -28.42
C SER A 312 -19.80 -19.45 -29.67
N LYS A 313 -20.07 -20.77 -29.62
CA LYS A 313 -19.83 -21.69 -30.74
C LYS A 313 -20.80 -21.52 -31.90
N SER A 314 -21.99 -20.96 -31.65
CA SER A 314 -23.02 -20.75 -32.67
C SER A 314 -23.03 -19.34 -33.26
N LEU A 315 -22.18 -18.44 -32.76
CA LEU A 315 -22.09 -17.06 -33.24
C LEU A 315 -21.37 -17.00 -34.60
N SER A 316 -21.93 -16.19 -35.50
CA SER A 316 -21.35 -15.92 -36.83
C SER A 316 -21.00 -14.46 -37.06
N ASP A 317 -21.59 -13.54 -36.29
CA ASP A 317 -21.28 -12.11 -36.35
C ASP A 317 -19.93 -11.82 -35.63
N PRO A 318 -18.95 -11.19 -36.30
CA PRO A 318 -17.66 -10.83 -35.70
C PRO A 318 -17.75 -9.96 -34.44
N ASN A 319 -18.74 -9.06 -34.34
CA ASN A 319 -18.95 -8.19 -33.18
C ASN A 319 -19.50 -8.98 -31.99
N GLU A 320 -20.43 -9.91 -32.23
CA GLU A 320 -20.96 -10.80 -31.19
C GLU A 320 -19.87 -11.73 -30.65
N ILE A 321 -19.03 -12.27 -31.53
CA ILE A 321 -17.86 -13.08 -31.14
C ILE A 321 -16.90 -12.27 -30.27
N LYS A 322 -16.62 -11.01 -30.64
CA LYS A 322 -15.73 -10.12 -29.86
C LYS A 322 -16.31 -9.82 -28.48
N LEU A 323 -17.61 -9.52 -28.40
CA LEU A 323 -18.30 -9.27 -27.14
C LEU A 323 -18.28 -10.52 -26.25
N SER A 324 -18.63 -11.68 -26.80
CA SER A 324 -18.62 -12.97 -26.09
C SER A 324 -17.23 -13.29 -25.51
N LYS A 325 -16.15 -13.09 -26.28
CA LYS A 325 -14.77 -13.25 -25.79
C LYS A 325 -14.43 -12.29 -24.63
N THR A 326 -14.89 -11.05 -24.72
CA THR A 326 -14.65 -10.03 -23.67
C THR A 326 -15.36 -10.41 -22.38
N LEU A 327 -16.62 -10.83 -22.46
CA LEU A 327 -17.41 -11.31 -21.32
C LEU A 327 -16.82 -12.60 -20.73
N LEU A 328 -16.33 -13.51 -21.57
CA LEU A 328 -15.68 -14.74 -21.12
C LEU A 328 -14.43 -14.42 -20.30
N LEU A 329 -13.57 -13.50 -20.79
CA LEU A 329 -12.37 -13.07 -20.08
C LEU A 329 -12.72 -12.40 -18.75
N GLN A 330 -13.69 -11.49 -18.74
CA GLN A 330 -14.16 -10.84 -17.51
C GLN A 330 -14.69 -11.86 -16.49
N ASN A 331 -15.45 -12.85 -16.94
CA ASN A 331 -15.95 -13.90 -16.05
C ASN A 331 -14.84 -14.80 -15.51
N GLN A 332 -13.82 -15.09 -16.31
CA GLN A 332 -12.63 -15.82 -15.87
C GLN A 332 -11.85 -15.02 -14.80
N ASP A 333 -11.63 -13.73 -15.01
CA ASP A 333 -10.94 -12.86 -14.05
C ASP A 333 -11.69 -12.80 -12.71
N ASP A 334 -13.02 -12.66 -12.76
CA ASP A 334 -13.85 -12.68 -11.57
C ASP A 334 -13.84 -14.03 -10.86
N LEU A 335 -13.83 -15.14 -11.62
CA LEU A 335 -13.71 -16.49 -11.05
C LEU A 335 -12.37 -16.66 -10.33
N THR A 336 -11.27 -16.17 -10.90
CA THR A 336 -9.95 -16.20 -10.25
C THR A 336 -9.94 -15.39 -8.95
N LYS A 337 -10.58 -14.21 -8.92
CA LYS A 337 -10.74 -13.43 -7.68
C LYS A 337 -11.57 -14.16 -6.63
N LEU A 338 -12.69 -14.76 -7.03
CA LEU A 338 -13.55 -15.56 -6.15
C LEU A 338 -12.81 -16.78 -5.58
N GLU A 339 -12.09 -17.51 -6.42
CA GLU A 339 -11.27 -18.66 -6.02
C GLU A 339 -10.25 -18.26 -4.94
N PHE A 340 -9.55 -17.14 -5.14
CA PHE A 340 -8.56 -16.64 -4.20
C PHE A 340 -9.17 -16.32 -2.83
N GLU A 341 -10.29 -15.60 -2.79
CA GLU A 341 -10.98 -15.27 -1.53
C GLU A 341 -11.60 -16.53 -0.88
N TYR A 342 -12.18 -17.43 -1.66
CA TYR A 342 -12.73 -18.69 -1.17
C TYR A 342 -11.67 -19.58 -0.54
N LYS A 343 -10.48 -19.68 -1.16
CA LYS A 343 -9.35 -20.45 -0.63
C LYS A 343 -8.94 -19.98 0.77
N LYS A 344 -8.94 -18.68 1.04
CA LYS A 344 -8.64 -18.15 2.39
C LYS A 344 -9.63 -18.65 3.42
N LEU A 345 -10.93 -18.64 3.10
CA LEU A 345 -11.99 -19.12 3.99
C LEU A 345 -11.91 -20.62 4.23
N VAL A 346 -11.63 -21.40 3.18
CA VAL A 346 -11.44 -22.86 3.26
C VAL A 346 -10.26 -23.20 4.16
N LEU A 347 -9.12 -22.53 4.01
CA LEU A 347 -7.95 -22.76 4.87
C LEU A 347 -8.23 -22.35 6.32
N LEU A 348 -8.91 -21.23 6.54
CA LEU A 348 -9.28 -20.79 7.89
C LEU A 348 -10.25 -21.78 8.56
N SER A 349 -11.29 -22.23 7.84
CA SER A 349 -12.25 -23.20 8.36
C SER A 349 -11.57 -24.56 8.62
N TYR A 350 -10.71 -25.03 7.71
CA TYR A 350 -9.89 -26.22 7.92
C TYR A 350 -9.08 -26.14 9.23
N HIS A 351 -8.38 -25.02 9.48
CA HIS A 351 -7.59 -24.85 10.70
C HIS A 351 -8.46 -24.86 11.97
N LEU A 352 -9.62 -24.19 11.94
CA LEU A 352 -10.55 -24.20 13.06
C LEU A 352 -11.09 -25.61 13.36
N TYR A 353 -11.47 -26.36 12.33
CA TYR A 353 -11.92 -27.74 12.52
C TYR A 353 -10.81 -28.67 13.02
N LYS A 354 -9.56 -28.42 12.64
CA LYS A 354 -8.39 -29.12 13.20
C LYS A 354 -8.18 -28.80 14.68
N GLU A 355 -8.40 -27.56 15.13
CA GLU A 355 -8.30 -27.17 16.54
C GLU A 355 -9.28 -27.95 17.42
N VAL A 356 -10.46 -28.29 16.90
CA VAL A 356 -11.49 -29.08 17.61
C VAL A 356 -11.48 -30.58 17.25
N ASN A 357 -10.43 -31.08 16.58
CA ASN A 357 -10.29 -32.48 16.14
C ASN A 357 -11.50 -33.04 15.36
N SER A 358 -12.15 -32.21 14.54
CA SER A 358 -13.33 -32.60 13.77
C SER A 358 -12.96 -33.22 12.41
N THR A 359 -13.71 -34.24 11.99
CA THR A 359 -13.61 -34.82 10.64
C THR A 359 -14.08 -33.87 9.53
N SER A 360 -14.84 -32.82 9.87
CA SER A 360 -15.25 -31.78 8.92
C SER A 360 -14.07 -31.05 8.27
N ALA A 361 -12.89 -31.06 8.89
CA ALA A 361 -11.68 -30.48 8.31
C ALA A 361 -11.34 -31.10 6.94
N ILE A 362 -11.47 -32.42 6.80
CA ILE A 362 -11.17 -33.14 5.55
C ILE A 362 -12.25 -32.84 4.50
N LYS A 363 -13.52 -32.82 4.92
CA LYS A 363 -14.67 -32.56 4.04
C LYS A 363 -14.56 -31.20 3.35
N ILE A 364 -14.17 -30.16 4.07
CA ILE A 364 -14.01 -28.81 3.50
C ILE A 364 -12.93 -28.76 2.41
N LEU A 365 -11.82 -29.49 2.60
CA LEU A 365 -10.78 -29.60 1.57
C LEU A 365 -11.27 -30.40 0.35
N GLU A 366 -12.10 -31.41 0.57
CA GLU A 366 -12.71 -32.21 -0.48
C GLU A 366 -13.66 -31.36 -1.35
N ASP A 367 -14.58 -30.63 -0.73
CA ASP A 367 -15.54 -29.75 -1.41
C ASP A 367 -14.81 -28.68 -2.27
N TYR A 368 -13.72 -28.12 -1.77
CA TYR A 368 -12.90 -27.15 -2.53
C TYR A 368 -12.23 -27.80 -3.74
N ARG A 369 -11.64 -28.98 -3.55
CA ARG A 369 -10.94 -29.70 -4.62
C ARG A 369 -11.84 -30.08 -5.78
N GLU A 370 -13.10 -30.43 -5.51
CA GLU A 370 -14.05 -30.75 -6.58
C GLU A 370 -14.21 -29.58 -7.56
N LEU A 371 -14.12 -28.35 -7.05
CA LEU A 371 -14.19 -27.14 -7.85
C LEU A 371 -12.84 -26.77 -8.47
N PHE A 372 -11.74 -26.98 -7.74
CA PHE A 372 -10.39 -26.58 -8.13
C PHE A 372 -9.40 -27.75 -8.06
N PRO A 373 -9.53 -28.75 -8.95
CA PRO A 373 -8.71 -29.96 -8.90
C PRO A 373 -7.22 -29.71 -9.14
N ASN A 374 -6.87 -28.56 -9.73
CA ASN A 374 -5.49 -28.19 -10.04
C ASN A 374 -4.79 -27.41 -8.91
N ASP A 375 -5.47 -27.10 -7.81
CA ASP A 375 -4.83 -26.43 -6.66
C ASP A 375 -3.95 -27.39 -5.89
N VAL A 376 -2.66 -27.40 -6.27
CA VAL A 376 -1.66 -28.33 -5.76
C VAL A 376 -1.51 -28.27 -4.24
N LYS A 377 -1.64 -27.08 -3.65
CA LYS A 377 -1.47 -26.88 -2.20
C LYS A 377 -2.61 -27.54 -1.42
N ILE A 378 -3.85 -27.38 -1.88
CA ILE A 378 -5.02 -28.00 -1.24
C ILE A 378 -5.02 -29.51 -1.45
N GLN A 379 -4.63 -29.98 -2.64
CA GLN A 379 -4.46 -31.40 -2.93
C GLN A 379 -3.45 -32.07 -1.99
N LEU A 380 -2.27 -31.45 -1.81
CA LEU A 380 -1.24 -31.93 -0.88
C LEU A 380 -1.77 -31.97 0.55
N LEU A 381 -2.47 -30.93 0.99
CA LEU A 381 -3.02 -30.83 2.33
C LEU A 381 -4.07 -31.92 2.59
N TYR A 382 -4.98 -32.15 1.64
CA TYR A 382 -5.95 -33.24 1.74
C TYR A 382 -5.25 -34.60 1.86
N LEU A 383 -4.24 -34.87 1.01
CA LEU A 383 -3.51 -36.14 1.05
C LEU A 383 -2.81 -36.33 2.40
N ARG A 384 -2.20 -35.29 2.97
CA ARG A 384 -1.59 -35.35 4.31
C ARG A 384 -2.58 -35.80 5.38
N GLU A 385 -3.79 -35.26 5.34
CA GLU A 385 -4.82 -35.55 6.34
C GLU A 385 -5.47 -36.93 6.14
N ASN A 386 -5.57 -37.38 4.89
CA ASN A 386 -6.25 -38.63 4.55
C ASN A 386 -5.28 -39.82 4.33
N ASN A 387 -4.02 -39.70 4.76
CA ASN A 387 -2.99 -40.71 4.47
C ASN A 387 -3.26 -42.09 5.09
N ARG A 388 -4.02 -42.16 6.19
CA ARG A 388 -4.33 -43.43 6.89
C ARG A 388 -5.41 -44.27 6.22
N THR A 389 -6.22 -43.68 5.35
CA THR A 389 -7.38 -44.35 4.72
C THR A 389 -7.11 -44.75 3.28
N ILE A 390 -6.04 -44.23 2.69
CA ILE A 390 -5.66 -44.48 1.30
C ILE A 390 -4.63 -45.61 1.27
N ASP A 391 -4.83 -46.58 0.38
CA ASP A 391 -3.83 -47.61 0.10
C ASP A 391 -2.46 -46.98 -0.21
N PRO A 392 -1.35 -47.45 0.37
CA PRO A 392 -0.03 -46.82 0.18
C PRO A 392 0.39 -46.65 -1.28
N ALA A 393 0.07 -47.59 -2.17
CA ALA A 393 0.44 -47.48 -3.58
C ALA A 393 -0.40 -46.40 -4.28
N ILE A 394 -1.70 -46.31 -3.96
CA ILE A 394 -2.56 -45.23 -4.45
C ILE A 394 -2.09 -43.87 -3.92
N TYR A 395 -1.67 -43.81 -2.65
CA TYR A 395 -1.16 -42.60 -2.02
C TYR A 395 0.10 -42.08 -2.74
N GLN A 396 1.07 -42.97 -2.97
CA GLN A 396 2.29 -42.68 -3.72
C GLN A 396 2.00 -42.20 -5.14
N ALA A 397 1.13 -42.90 -5.86
CA ALA A 397 0.74 -42.52 -7.22
C ALA A 397 0.11 -41.12 -7.26
N ARG A 398 -0.72 -40.76 -6.27
CA ARG A 398 -1.32 -39.42 -6.17
C ARG A 398 -0.29 -38.34 -5.88
N LEU A 399 0.67 -38.58 -4.99
CA LEU A 399 1.75 -37.62 -4.73
C LEU A 399 2.66 -37.43 -5.95
N TRP A 400 2.99 -38.50 -6.68
CA TRP A 400 3.73 -38.41 -7.93
C TRP A 400 2.96 -37.65 -9.00
N SER A 401 1.65 -37.91 -9.14
CA SER A 401 0.77 -37.15 -10.03
C SER A 401 0.82 -35.66 -9.71
N LEU A 402 0.77 -35.32 -8.42
CA LEU A 402 0.82 -33.94 -7.94
C LEU A 402 2.15 -33.24 -8.26
N LEU A 403 3.28 -33.94 -8.07
CA LEU A 403 4.61 -33.43 -8.45
C LEU A 403 4.75 -33.22 -9.96
N ASN A 404 4.06 -34.03 -10.77
CA ASN A 404 4.10 -33.93 -12.21
C ASN A 404 3.16 -32.83 -12.74
N SER A 405 2.04 -32.55 -12.06
CA SER A 405 1.12 -31.47 -12.41
C SER A 405 1.69 -30.09 -12.11
N ASP A 406 2.39 -29.96 -10.98
CA ASP A 406 3.15 -28.75 -10.65
C ASP A 406 4.61 -29.10 -10.46
N LYS A 407 5.32 -29.09 -11.59
CA LYS A 407 6.76 -29.38 -11.65
C LYS A 407 7.59 -28.40 -10.82
N ASN A 408 7.01 -27.25 -10.46
CA ASN A 408 7.67 -26.17 -9.79
C ASN A 408 7.31 -26.05 -8.29
N SER A 409 6.54 -26.98 -7.71
CA SER A 409 6.29 -26.96 -6.26
C SER A 409 7.43 -27.59 -5.44
N LYS A 410 8.16 -26.72 -4.70
CA LYS A 410 9.11 -27.13 -3.65
C LYS A 410 8.39 -27.95 -2.58
N GLU A 411 7.20 -27.51 -2.17
CA GLU A 411 6.45 -28.10 -1.06
C GLU A 411 6.02 -29.55 -1.31
N VAL A 412 5.60 -29.86 -2.55
CA VAL A 412 5.27 -31.24 -2.94
C VAL A 412 6.53 -32.10 -2.99
N SER A 413 7.63 -31.55 -3.54
CA SER A 413 8.91 -32.26 -3.64
C SER A 413 9.46 -32.61 -2.26
N GLU A 414 9.52 -31.65 -1.35
CA GLU A 414 9.96 -31.85 0.04
C GLU A 414 9.06 -32.85 0.78
N PHE A 415 7.74 -32.76 0.59
CA PHE A 415 6.83 -33.69 1.24
C PHE A 415 7.00 -35.13 0.74
N LEU A 416 7.23 -35.30 -0.56
CA LEU A 416 7.51 -36.60 -1.16
C LEU A 416 8.82 -37.18 -0.62
N VAL A 417 9.87 -36.36 -0.51
CA VAL A 417 11.14 -36.78 0.12
C VAL A 417 10.90 -37.22 1.57
N TRP A 418 10.18 -36.42 2.35
CA TRP A 418 9.83 -36.77 3.73
C TRP A 418 9.02 -38.07 3.85
N TYR A 419 8.04 -38.25 2.96
CA TYR A 419 7.23 -39.47 2.92
C TYR A 419 8.08 -40.70 2.60
N TYR A 420 8.93 -40.63 1.56
CA TYR A 420 9.79 -41.75 1.18
C TYR A 420 10.89 -42.03 2.19
N LEU A 421 11.37 -41.02 2.92
CA LEU A 421 12.25 -41.20 4.08
C LEU A 421 11.55 -42.04 5.16
N GLY A 422 10.27 -41.79 5.40
CA GLY A 422 9.47 -42.53 6.39
C GLY A 422 9.29 -44.01 6.06
N ILE A 423 9.38 -44.40 4.78
CA ILE A 423 9.28 -45.80 4.33
C ILE A 423 10.60 -46.38 3.83
N ASN A 424 11.71 -45.66 4.00
CA ASN A 424 13.07 -46.06 3.59
C ASN A 424 13.22 -46.38 2.08
N ASP A 425 12.52 -45.65 1.22
CA ASP A 425 12.63 -45.79 -0.24
C ASP A 425 13.64 -44.79 -0.80
N PHE A 426 14.92 -45.16 -0.72
CA PHE A 426 16.04 -44.29 -1.10
C PHE A 426 16.13 -44.00 -2.60
N ASP A 427 15.66 -44.92 -3.44
CA ASP A 427 15.68 -44.76 -4.90
C ASP A 427 14.73 -43.65 -5.34
N ASN A 428 13.51 -43.64 -4.81
CA ASN A 428 12.56 -42.57 -5.10
C ASN A 428 13.02 -41.22 -4.55
N ILE A 429 13.64 -41.18 -3.36
CA ILE A 429 14.25 -39.94 -2.82
C ILE A 429 15.31 -39.40 -3.80
N ASN A 430 16.23 -40.25 -4.24
CA ASN A 430 17.29 -39.87 -5.18
C ASN A 430 16.72 -39.27 -6.48
N LEU A 431 15.69 -39.93 -7.05
CA LEU A 431 15.01 -39.46 -8.25
C LEU A 431 14.34 -38.09 -8.05
N ILE A 432 13.69 -37.86 -6.91
CA ILE A 432 13.04 -36.58 -6.60
C ILE A 432 14.10 -35.48 -6.44
N LEU A 433 15.18 -35.75 -5.71
CA LEU A 433 16.26 -34.78 -5.49
C LEU A 433 16.97 -34.44 -6.79
N GLU A 434 17.28 -35.41 -7.65
CA GLU A 434 17.89 -35.17 -8.96
C GLU A 434 16.98 -34.31 -9.85
N ARG A 435 15.68 -34.63 -9.90
CA ARG A 435 14.71 -33.81 -10.64
C ARG A 435 14.63 -32.39 -10.08
N SER A 436 14.70 -32.24 -8.76
CA SER A 436 14.63 -30.93 -8.10
C SER A 436 15.89 -30.12 -8.35
N GLU A 437 17.09 -30.73 -8.26
CA GLU A 437 18.38 -30.09 -8.54
C GLU A 437 18.45 -29.57 -9.99
N ASN A 438 17.97 -30.37 -10.94
CA ASN A 438 17.89 -29.97 -12.34
C ASN A 438 16.92 -28.80 -12.59
N ARG A 439 15.83 -28.72 -11.82
CA ARG A 439 14.81 -27.65 -11.95
C ARG A 439 15.20 -26.38 -11.18
N TYR A 440 15.90 -26.53 -10.05
CA TYR A 440 16.26 -25.45 -9.14
C TYR A 440 17.75 -25.52 -8.78
N PRO A 441 18.65 -25.25 -9.74
CA PRO A 441 20.09 -25.37 -9.53
C PRO A 441 20.62 -24.45 -8.40
N ASN A 442 19.88 -23.39 -8.07
CA ASN A 442 20.25 -22.41 -7.05
C ASN A 442 19.58 -22.66 -5.68
N GLN A 443 18.71 -23.66 -5.55
CA GLN A 443 18.08 -23.98 -4.28
C GLN A 443 18.92 -24.99 -3.50
N SER A 444 19.10 -24.72 -2.21
CA SER A 444 19.99 -25.47 -1.33
C SER A 444 19.29 -26.52 -0.46
N TRP A 445 17.95 -26.53 -0.43
CA TRP A 445 17.17 -27.49 0.37
C TRP A 445 17.41 -28.94 -0.08
N THR A 446 17.74 -29.18 -1.36
CA THR A 446 18.09 -30.51 -1.85
C THR A 446 19.39 -31.02 -1.22
N LYS A 447 20.39 -30.14 -1.02
CA LYS A 447 21.66 -30.48 -0.35
C LYS A 447 21.43 -30.96 1.08
N TYR A 448 20.45 -30.38 1.77
CA TYR A 448 20.05 -30.81 3.10
C TYR A 448 19.59 -32.27 3.11
N TYR A 449 18.63 -32.63 2.25
CA TYR A 449 18.15 -34.01 2.17
C TYR A 449 19.19 -34.98 1.60
N ARG A 450 20.06 -34.55 0.68
CA ARG A 450 21.23 -35.33 0.25
C ARG A 450 22.14 -35.64 1.43
N GLY A 451 22.41 -34.66 2.29
CA GLY A 451 23.23 -34.84 3.48
C GLY A 451 22.66 -35.87 4.46
N ILE A 452 21.34 -35.85 4.67
CA ILE A 452 20.63 -36.87 5.45
C ILE A 452 20.75 -38.25 4.80
N LEU A 453 20.53 -38.33 3.48
CA LEU A 453 20.56 -39.58 2.73
C LEU A 453 21.95 -40.24 2.74
N GLU A 454 23.02 -39.45 2.58
CA GLU A 454 24.39 -39.95 2.75
C GLU A 454 24.61 -40.52 4.15
N GLY A 455 24.06 -39.88 5.18
CA GLY A 455 24.07 -40.39 6.55
C GLY A 455 23.37 -41.74 6.70
N LEU A 456 22.20 -41.91 6.08
CA LEU A 456 21.45 -43.17 6.10
C LEU A 456 22.18 -44.30 5.36
N HIS A 457 22.98 -43.97 4.33
CA HIS A 457 23.87 -44.92 3.66
C HIS A 457 25.18 -45.19 4.42
N GLY A 458 25.41 -44.55 5.56
CA GLY A 458 26.65 -44.66 6.35
C GLY A 458 27.81 -43.79 5.85
N ASN A 459 27.60 -42.98 4.80
CA ASN A 459 28.58 -42.04 4.25
C ASN A 459 28.62 -40.73 5.06
N TYR A 460 28.81 -40.85 6.37
CA TYR A 460 28.67 -39.73 7.31
C TYR A 460 29.57 -38.52 6.98
N LYS A 461 30.77 -38.74 6.41
CA LYS A 461 31.70 -37.64 6.08
C LYS A 461 31.15 -36.74 4.98
N GLU A 462 30.61 -37.34 3.93
CA GLU A 462 30.00 -36.57 2.84
C GLU A 462 28.70 -35.91 3.31
N GLY A 463 27.89 -36.61 4.12
CA GLY A 463 26.71 -36.01 4.73
C GLY A 463 27.02 -34.76 5.55
N ILE A 464 28.06 -34.79 6.40
CA ILE A 464 28.48 -33.62 7.19
C ILE A 464 28.96 -32.48 6.31
N LYS A 465 29.73 -32.79 5.26
CA LYS A 465 30.21 -31.79 4.29
C LYS A 465 29.04 -31.10 3.59
N LEU A 466 28.04 -31.85 3.13
CA LEU A 466 26.82 -31.31 2.53
C LEU A 466 26.07 -30.41 3.51
N LEU A 467 25.82 -30.88 4.72
CA LEU A 467 25.11 -30.12 5.77
C LEU A 467 25.90 -28.94 6.34
N SER A 468 27.20 -28.82 6.04
CA SER A 468 28.03 -27.69 6.46
C SER A 468 28.08 -26.56 5.43
N SER A 469 27.36 -26.68 4.31
CA SER A 469 27.29 -25.61 3.31
C SER A 469 26.54 -24.38 3.84
N ARG A 470 27.07 -23.19 3.55
CA ARG A 470 26.56 -21.91 4.10
C ARG A 470 25.17 -21.53 3.58
N ASP A 471 24.76 -22.11 2.45
CA ASP A 471 23.58 -21.66 1.74
C ASP A 471 22.33 -22.48 2.07
N ILE A 472 22.37 -23.44 3.01
CA ILE A 472 21.22 -24.32 3.31
C ILE A 472 20.04 -23.53 3.87
N ASP A 473 18.93 -23.56 3.14
CA ASP A 473 17.65 -22.94 3.49
C ASP A 473 16.78 -23.89 4.33
N VAL A 474 17.25 -24.18 5.55
CA VAL A 474 16.54 -24.99 6.56
C VAL A 474 16.75 -24.36 7.93
N ASP A 475 15.82 -24.59 8.83
CA ASP A 475 15.91 -24.16 10.23
C ASP A 475 17.24 -24.59 10.87
N GLU A 476 17.95 -23.62 11.45
CA GLU A 476 19.28 -23.82 12.03
C GLU A 476 19.32 -24.96 13.06
N TRP A 477 18.29 -25.05 13.92
CA TRP A 477 18.22 -26.11 14.92
C TRP A 477 18.16 -27.50 14.30
N GLU A 478 17.44 -27.65 13.18
CA GLU A 478 17.24 -28.92 12.49
C GLU A 478 18.53 -29.33 11.77
N LEU A 479 19.20 -28.35 11.16
CA LEU A 479 20.52 -28.53 10.55
C LEU A 479 21.57 -28.98 11.58
N LEU A 480 21.64 -28.30 12.73
CA LEU A 480 22.57 -28.63 13.81
C LEU A 480 22.27 -30.01 14.41
N PHE A 481 20.98 -30.32 14.62
CA PHE A 481 20.56 -31.62 15.11
C PHE A 481 21.01 -32.74 14.16
N ASN A 482 20.69 -32.63 12.87
CA ASN A 482 21.03 -33.66 11.90
C ASN A 482 22.54 -33.79 11.69
N ARG A 483 23.32 -32.71 11.73
CA ARG A 483 24.78 -32.78 11.76
C ARG A 483 25.29 -33.52 13.00
N GLY A 484 24.69 -33.28 14.17
CA GLY A 484 25.00 -33.99 15.40
C GLY A 484 24.73 -35.50 15.29
N ILE A 485 23.64 -35.90 14.62
CA ILE A 485 23.37 -37.31 14.31
C ILE A 485 24.47 -37.91 13.44
N LEU A 486 24.94 -37.19 12.41
CA LEU A 486 26.02 -37.69 11.54
C LEU A 486 27.37 -37.80 12.26
N GLU A 487 27.74 -36.82 13.09
CA GLU A 487 28.94 -36.89 13.94
C GLU A 487 28.87 -38.08 14.92
N MET A 488 27.69 -38.33 15.50
CA MET A 488 27.45 -39.49 16.35
C MET A 488 27.65 -40.80 15.57
N GLY A 489 27.20 -40.87 14.31
CA GLY A 489 27.46 -42.00 13.40
C GLY A 489 28.95 -42.22 13.10
N GLN A 490 29.73 -41.13 13.02
CA GLN A 490 31.20 -41.20 12.91
C GLN A 490 31.91 -41.55 14.22
N LYS A 491 31.18 -41.72 15.32
CA LYS A 491 31.72 -41.88 16.67
C LYS A 491 32.49 -40.64 17.17
N ASN A 492 32.24 -39.47 16.59
CA ASN A 492 32.73 -38.17 17.04
C ASN A 492 31.80 -37.60 18.12
N TYR A 493 31.76 -38.27 19.26
CA TYR A 493 30.80 -37.99 20.34
C TYR A 493 30.93 -36.58 20.91
N SER A 494 32.14 -36.00 20.96
CA SER A 494 32.38 -34.64 21.43
C SER A 494 31.72 -33.59 20.52
N ASN A 495 31.94 -33.69 19.20
CA ASN A 495 31.31 -32.78 18.23
C ASN A 495 29.79 -32.96 18.18
N ALA A 496 29.31 -34.21 18.26
CA ALA A 496 27.88 -34.50 18.32
C ALA A 496 27.22 -33.79 19.52
N MET A 497 27.84 -33.87 20.70
CA MET A 497 27.37 -33.19 21.92
C MET A 497 27.31 -31.67 21.75
N GLU A 498 28.36 -31.06 21.17
CA GLU A 498 28.39 -29.63 20.90
C GLU A 498 27.25 -29.20 19.98
N LEU A 499 27.02 -29.94 18.90
CA LEU A 499 25.96 -29.64 17.92
C LEU A 499 24.56 -29.82 18.51
N PHE A 500 24.31 -30.84 19.34
CA PHE A 500 23.03 -30.99 20.03
C PHE A 500 22.76 -29.85 21.00
N ASN A 501 23.77 -29.40 21.75
CA ASN A 501 23.62 -28.25 22.65
C ASN A 501 23.35 -26.96 21.88
N LYS A 502 24.04 -26.73 20.76
CA LYS A 502 23.75 -25.61 19.85
C LYS A 502 22.33 -25.69 19.27
N SER A 503 21.86 -26.89 18.91
CA SER A 503 20.49 -27.12 18.44
C SER A 503 19.45 -26.74 19.50
N ILE A 504 19.66 -27.09 20.78
CA ILE A 504 18.79 -26.66 21.90
C ILE A 504 18.74 -25.13 22.01
N ILE A 505 19.90 -24.46 21.93
CA ILE A 505 19.97 -22.98 21.98
C ILE A 505 19.17 -22.38 20.82
N ALA A 506 19.35 -22.88 19.59
CA ALA A 506 18.63 -22.42 18.41
C ALA A 506 17.11 -22.64 18.52
N ILE A 507 16.65 -23.77 19.06
CA ILE A 507 15.22 -23.98 19.35
C ILE A 507 14.70 -22.97 20.37
N ASN A 508 15.44 -22.70 21.45
CA ASN A 508 14.99 -21.81 22.52
C ASN A 508 14.84 -20.36 22.07
N GLN A 509 15.57 -19.93 21.05
CA GLN A 509 15.40 -18.61 20.45
C GLN A 509 14.11 -18.49 19.62
N LYS A 510 13.46 -19.61 19.27
CA LYS A 510 12.18 -19.62 18.55
C LYS A 510 10.99 -19.69 19.50
N ALA A 511 10.52 -18.52 19.95
CA ALA A 511 9.39 -18.38 20.88
C ALA A 511 8.08 -19.07 20.43
N TYR A 512 7.85 -19.22 19.11
CA TYR A 512 6.58 -19.72 18.55
C TYR A 512 6.70 -21.03 17.75
N LEU A 513 7.72 -21.85 18.03
CA LEU A 513 7.84 -23.15 17.35
C LEU A 513 6.78 -24.13 17.87
N LYS A 514 5.83 -24.53 17.00
CA LYS A 514 4.84 -25.56 17.31
C LYS A 514 5.54 -26.88 17.64
N ASN A 515 5.10 -27.58 18.70
CA ASN A 515 5.71 -28.82 19.20
C ASN A 515 7.18 -28.67 19.66
N ARG A 516 7.60 -27.47 20.07
CA ARG A 516 8.94 -27.19 20.60
C ARG A 516 9.42 -28.23 21.61
N ASP A 517 8.59 -28.55 22.60
CA ASP A 517 9.00 -29.42 23.71
C ASP A 517 9.23 -30.87 23.24
N VAL A 518 8.46 -31.33 22.24
CA VAL A 518 8.66 -32.63 21.58
C VAL A 518 10.02 -32.66 20.87
N TYR A 519 10.40 -31.58 20.17
CA TYR A 519 11.72 -31.51 19.51
C TYR A 519 12.86 -31.46 20.53
N LEU A 520 12.72 -30.66 21.60
CA LEU A 520 13.71 -30.61 22.68
C LEU A 520 13.86 -31.97 23.36
N SER A 521 12.76 -32.68 23.62
CA SER A 521 12.77 -34.03 24.16
C SER A 521 13.60 -34.97 23.29
N LYS A 522 13.37 -34.97 21.96
CA LYS A 522 14.12 -35.79 21.00
C LYS A 522 15.62 -35.48 20.98
N ILE A 523 16.00 -34.19 21.04
CA ILE A 523 17.42 -33.80 21.09
C ILE A 523 18.06 -34.30 22.39
N LYS A 524 17.37 -34.14 23.52
CA LYS A 524 17.84 -34.64 24.83
C LYS A 524 18.00 -36.16 24.84
N THR A 525 17.10 -36.91 24.20
CA THR A 525 17.28 -38.37 24.04
C THR A 525 18.59 -38.70 23.33
N LYS A 526 18.96 -37.94 22.29
CA LYS A 526 20.22 -38.16 21.56
C LYS A 526 21.45 -37.79 22.39
N ILE A 527 21.39 -36.70 23.16
CA ILE A 527 22.42 -36.35 24.15
C ILE A 527 22.62 -37.50 25.14
N ALA A 528 21.54 -38.06 25.70
CA ALA A 528 21.62 -39.17 26.63
C ALA A 528 22.27 -40.43 26.01
N ILE A 529 21.97 -40.74 24.75
CA ILE A 529 22.61 -41.85 24.02
C ILE A 529 24.13 -41.62 23.91
N VAL A 530 24.56 -40.39 23.64
CA VAL A 530 25.99 -40.04 23.61
C VAL A 530 26.62 -40.25 24.99
N LEU A 531 25.99 -39.77 26.06
CA LEU A 531 26.48 -39.92 27.44
C LEU A 531 26.59 -41.39 27.87
N ILE A 532 25.60 -42.22 27.55
CA ILE A 532 25.63 -43.67 27.80
C ILE A 532 26.84 -44.29 27.09
N THR A 533 27.08 -43.90 25.83
CA THR A 533 28.21 -44.40 25.04
C THR A 533 29.56 -43.99 25.64
N LEU A 534 29.62 -42.84 26.29
CA LEU A 534 30.79 -42.34 27.03
C LEU A 534 30.88 -42.87 28.47
N ASN A 535 29.97 -43.78 28.88
CA ASN A 535 29.87 -44.35 30.22
C ASN A 535 29.54 -43.32 31.33
N GLU A 536 28.90 -42.20 30.96
CA GLU A 536 28.38 -41.18 31.87
C GLU A 536 26.91 -41.43 32.21
N VAL A 537 26.62 -42.61 32.78
CA VAL A 537 25.27 -43.14 32.94
C VAL A 537 24.38 -42.26 33.84
N ASP A 538 24.93 -41.68 34.91
CA ASP A 538 24.17 -40.83 35.84
C ASP A 538 23.70 -39.52 35.20
N GLU A 539 24.54 -38.90 34.37
CA GLU A 539 24.15 -37.72 33.61
C GLU A 539 23.12 -38.09 32.55
N ALA A 540 23.30 -39.22 31.86
CA ALA A 540 22.33 -39.71 30.88
C ALA A 540 20.93 -39.88 31.50
N ILE A 541 20.82 -40.49 32.68
CA ILE A 541 19.54 -40.67 33.39
C ILE A 541 18.91 -39.31 33.73
N ARG A 542 19.69 -38.32 34.18
CA ARG A 542 19.20 -36.95 34.43
C ARG A 542 18.64 -36.30 33.15
N VAL A 543 19.37 -36.41 32.04
CA VAL A 543 18.93 -35.87 30.75
C VAL A 543 17.66 -36.56 30.26
N LEU A 544 17.56 -37.89 30.41
CA LEU A 544 16.38 -38.68 30.04
C LEU A 544 15.15 -38.28 30.86
N ASN A 545 15.28 -38.06 32.17
CA ASN A 545 14.17 -37.55 32.99
C ASN A 545 13.64 -36.22 32.44
N SER A 546 14.56 -35.29 32.13
CA SER A 546 14.15 -34.00 31.56
C SER A 546 13.55 -34.13 30.15
N ALA A 547 13.97 -35.13 29.36
CA ALA A 547 13.33 -35.42 28.07
C ALA A 547 11.88 -35.92 28.25
N ILE A 548 11.63 -36.78 29.23
CA ILE A 548 10.31 -37.32 29.54
C ILE A 548 9.38 -36.24 30.12
N GLU A 549 9.91 -35.32 30.94
CA GLU A 549 9.14 -34.16 31.42
C GLU A 549 8.64 -33.27 30.28
N LEU A 550 9.45 -33.10 29.22
CA LEU A 550 9.10 -32.31 28.04
C LEU A 550 8.10 -33.02 27.11
N ASP A 551 8.21 -34.34 27.00
CA ASP A 551 7.30 -35.18 26.22
C ASP A 551 7.07 -36.52 26.94
N PRO A 552 5.98 -36.62 27.73
CA PRO A 552 5.64 -37.85 28.45
C PRO A 552 5.42 -39.06 27.53
N ASN A 553 5.20 -38.86 26.22
CA ASN A 553 5.03 -39.93 25.25
C ASN A 553 6.34 -40.35 24.57
N ASN A 554 7.50 -39.85 25.03
CA ASN A 554 8.80 -40.26 24.50
C ASN A 554 9.24 -41.61 25.08
N TYR A 555 8.61 -42.69 24.60
CA TYR A 555 8.89 -44.07 25.02
C TYR A 555 10.35 -44.48 24.81
N THR A 556 11.06 -43.88 23.85
CA THR A 556 12.49 -44.16 23.65
C THR A 556 13.30 -43.70 24.86
N SER A 557 13.01 -42.50 25.38
CA SER A 557 13.70 -42.00 26.57
C SER A 557 13.39 -42.84 27.81
N ASP A 558 12.13 -43.22 27.98
CA ASP A 558 11.66 -44.02 29.12
C ASP A 558 12.29 -45.42 29.12
N LEU A 559 12.33 -46.08 27.95
CA LEU A 559 12.97 -47.38 27.77
C LEU A 559 14.48 -47.31 28.04
N LEU A 560 15.18 -46.32 27.47
CA LEU A 560 16.62 -46.14 27.67
C LEU A 560 16.93 -45.91 29.15
N LYS A 561 16.11 -45.13 29.85
CA LYS A 561 16.26 -44.89 31.29
C LYS A 561 16.13 -46.19 32.07
N SER A 562 15.07 -46.96 31.80
CA SER A 562 14.77 -48.20 32.51
C SER A 562 15.91 -49.21 32.39
N ILE A 563 16.39 -49.45 31.16
CA ILE A 563 17.53 -50.35 30.89
C ILE A 563 18.79 -49.94 31.67
N ASN A 564 19.09 -48.64 31.73
CA ASN A 564 20.32 -48.17 32.36
C ASN A 564 20.25 -48.12 33.90
N ILE A 565 19.05 -48.01 34.48
CA ILE A 565 18.85 -48.18 35.93
C ILE A 565 19.09 -49.63 36.31
N ASP A 566 18.49 -50.58 35.60
CA ASP A 566 18.66 -52.02 35.87
C ASP A 566 20.13 -52.46 35.74
N LEU A 567 20.85 -51.95 34.73
CA LEU A 567 22.28 -52.20 34.54
C LEU A 567 23.17 -51.59 35.63
N LYS A 568 22.69 -50.54 36.30
CA LYS A 568 23.39 -49.90 37.42
C LYS A 568 23.16 -50.66 38.72
N GLU A 569 21.97 -51.22 38.92
CA GLU A 569 21.61 -52.00 40.12
C GLU A 569 22.16 -53.44 40.09
N SER A 570 22.55 -53.94 38.92
CA SER A 570 23.13 -55.28 38.71
C SER A 570 24.67 -55.34 38.74
N LYS A 571 25.34 -54.19 38.90
CA LYS A 571 26.79 -54.06 39.12
C LYS A 571 27.07 -53.70 40.56
#